data_AF-A0A840ZDU8-F1
#
_entry.id   AF-A0A840ZDU8-F1
#
_cell.length_a   1.000
_cell.length_b   1.000
_cell.length_c   1.000
_cell.angle_alpha   90.00
_cell.angle_beta   90.00
_cell.angle_gamma   90.00
#
_symmetry.space_group_name_H-M   'P 1'
#
loop_
_entity.id
_entity.type
_entity.pdbx_description
1 polymer ?
#
loop_
_entity_poly.entity_id
_entity_poly.type
_entity_poly.pdbx_seq_one_letter_code
_entity_poly.pdbx_strand_id
1 'polypeptide(L)'
;MTTASLTAAPLPRWREGAWAGIPAIRVIHGFAGAMHAAFIFFACFAFSDASPYDLIALPTMLLWLALGIRLHRGAVPLVFLLVLYLAAIVVALLPYVGEPLPLTWTIQLGYLVVTAIFFAMLYAEDSRARLDLALKAYTASCVLSAALGIVGYLQLLGIEDLFSRYGRASGTFQDPNVFGSYLMLGTLTLTHGLLTGRGRHPVLALACLLVILAGTFLSFSRGSWGATLVSTGLMVGFLFMTSRSRALRRRIVVIGLVTAGLGAAALVGLLSIDSVAKTFESRATVTQDYDEGETGRFGNQLRGINILLEEPLGMGPLRWRQIFSLEPHNSYIGSFANGGWLGGALFIVLVAATTFVGFRLMARASPYRPYAQIVFPALLMFFVQAMQIDVEKWRHVYMMLGMVWALEAARLRWEAGGGRAADNTPPVPSPARPAGDGRAGTGYDAAPHPRGRAAAP
;
A
#
# COMPACT_ATOMS: atom_id res chain seq x y z
N MET A 1 -14.30 11.89 -43.59
CA MET A 1 -15.08 10.71 -43.18
C MET A 1 -14.94 10.53 -41.66
N THR A 2 -16.03 10.86 -40.96
CA THR A 2 -16.45 10.45 -39.61
C THR A 2 -15.43 10.41 -38.47
N THR A 3 -15.27 11.56 -37.81
CA THR A 3 -14.92 11.70 -36.39
C THR A 3 -16.02 11.10 -35.52
N ALA A 4 -15.79 9.90 -34.98
CA ALA A 4 -16.66 9.32 -33.96
C ALA A 4 -16.45 10.06 -32.62
N SER A 5 -17.41 10.90 -32.25
CA SER A 5 -17.51 11.45 -30.90
C SER A 5 -17.73 10.31 -29.91
N LEU A 6 -16.70 9.95 -29.15
CA LEU A 6 -16.84 9.09 -27.98
C LEU A 6 -17.54 9.89 -26.89
N THR A 7 -18.87 9.79 -26.87
CA THR A 7 -19.68 10.17 -25.72
C THR A 7 -19.15 9.42 -24.51
N ALA A 8 -18.68 10.18 -23.51
CA ALA A 8 -18.36 9.63 -22.20
C ALA A 8 -19.56 8.80 -21.73
N ALA A 9 -19.33 7.53 -21.40
CA ALA A 9 -20.37 6.72 -20.79
C ALA A 9 -20.91 7.50 -19.58
N PRO A 10 -22.23 7.80 -19.53
CA PRO A 10 -22.77 8.56 -18.42
C PRO A 10 -22.43 7.81 -17.14
N LEU A 11 -22.04 8.57 -16.11
CA LEU A 11 -22.00 8.06 -14.75
C LEU A 11 -23.33 7.34 -14.47
N PRO A 12 -23.32 6.26 -13.67
CA PRO A 12 -24.55 5.58 -13.34
C PRO A 12 -25.61 6.60 -12.90
N ARG A 13 -26.79 6.59 -13.55
CA ARG A 13 -27.90 7.54 -13.28
C ARG A 13 -28.32 7.61 -11.80
N TRP A 14 -27.91 6.66 -10.97
CA TRP A 14 -28.15 6.68 -9.51
C TRP A 14 -27.24 7.67 -8.74
N ARG A 15 -26.07 8.05 -9.26
CA ARG A 15 -25.17 9.04 -8.62
C ARG A 15 -25.63 10.49 -8.79
N GLU A 16 -26.36 10.78 -9.86
CA GLU A 16 -26.84 12.14 -10.21
C GLU A 16 -28.37 12.28 -10.11
N GLY A 17 -29.10 11.20 -9.81
CA GLY A 17 -30.56 11.19 -9.72
C GLY A 17 -31.11 11.60 -8.34
N ALA A 18 -32.42 11.84 -8.30
CA ALA A 18 -33.26 12.28 -7.16
C ALA A 18 -33.08 11.53 -5.83
N TRP A 19 -32.29 10.46 -5.81
CA TRP A 19 -32.07 9.55 -4.69
C TRP A 19 -30.81 9.91 -3.86
N ALA A 20 -29.90 10.76 -4.35
CA ALA A 20 -28.73 11.24 -3.59
C ALA A 20 -29.14 11.98 -2.29
N GLY A 21 -30.37 12.48 -2.24
CA GLY A 21 -30.98 13.10 -1.06
C GLY A 21 -31.42 12.13 0.04
N ILE A 22 -31.61 10.83 -0.24
CA ILE A 22 -32.17 9.89 0.75
C ILE A 22 -31.16 9.60 1.87
N PRO A 23 -31.52 9.82 3.14
CA PRO A 23 -30.67 9.51 4.29
C PRO A 23 -30.15 8.06 4.29
N ALA A 24 -30.98 7.10 3.88
CA ALA A 24 -30.64 5.68 3.84
C ALA A 24 -29.43 5.36 2.94
N ILE A 25 -29.33 5.97 1.75
CA ILE A 25 -28.21 5.71 0.82
C ILE A 25 -26.89 6.25 1.41
N ARG A 26 -26.92 7.41 2.07
CA ARG A 26 -25.75 7.96 2.77
C ARG A 26 -25.33 7.09 3.95
N VAL A 27 -26.29 6.55 4.70
CA VAL A 27 -26.02 5.60 5.80
C VAL A 27 -25.36 4.32 5.27
N ILE A 28 -25.87 3.75 4.17
CA ILE A 28 -25.28 2.55 3.56
C ILE A 28 -23.84 2.83 3.08
N HIS A 29 -23.59 3.97 2.43
CA HIS A 29 -22.22 4.33 2.02
C HIS A 29 -21.29 4.56 3.22
N GLY A 30 -21.79 5.18 4.30
CA GLY A 30 -21.04 5.33 5.54
C GLY A 30 -20.68 3.99 6.16
N PHE A 31 -21.65 3.07 6.23
CA PHE A 31 -21.44 1.70 6.70
C PHE A 31 -20.44 0.93 5.83
N ALA A 32 -20.56 1.02 4.49
CA ALA A 32 -19.62 0.42 3.55
C ALA A 32 -18.20 0.98 3.70
N GLY A 33 -18.07 2.28 3.99
CA GLY A 33 -16.81 2.91 4.35
C GLY A 33 -16.22 2.37 5.66
N ALA A 34 -17.05 2.19 6.69
CA ALA A 34 -16.61 1.61 7.97
C ALA A 34 -16.17 0.14 7.82
N MET A 35 -16.95 -0.67 7.10
CA MET A 35 -16.58 -2.05 6.76
C MET A 35 -15.28 -2.10 5.97
N HIS A 36 -15.10 -1.19 5.01
CA HIS A 36 -13.86 -1.08 4.26
C HIS A 36 -12.66 -0.73 5.16
N ALA A 37 -12.80 0.25 6.06
CA ALA A 37 -11.75 0.62 7.00
C ALA A 37 -11.41 -0.55 7.93
N ALA A 38 -12.41 -1.26 8.45
CA ALA A 38 -12.23 -2.45 9.26
C ALA A 38 -11.55 -3.59 8.48
N PHE A 39 -11.93 -3.79 7.21
CA PHE A 39 -11.30 -4.76 6.32
C PHE A 39 -9.80 -4.49 6.16
N ILE A 40 -9.40 -3.24 5.97
CA ILE A 40 -7.97 -2.87 5.91
C ILE A 40 -7.30 -2.98 7.28
N PHE A 41 -7.96 -2.51 8.34
CA PHE A 41 -7.40 -2.49 9.69
C PHE A 41 -7.08 -3.89 10.21
N PHE A 42 -7.94 -4.87 9.94
CA PHE A 42 -7.74 -6.24 10.39
C PHE A 42 -6.67 -7.02 9.61
N ALA A 43 -6.03 -6.41 8.60
CA ALA A 43 -4.97 -7.06 7.84
C ALA A 43 -3.74 -7.45 8.70
N CYS A 44 -3.56 -6.84 9.88
CA CYS A 44 -2.50 -7.24 10.81
C CYS A 44 -2.77 -8.55 11.56
N PHE A 45 -4.02 -9.02 11.64
CA PHE A 45 -4.37 -10.25 12.37
C PHE A 45 -4.09 -11.46 11.48
N ALA A 46 -2.91 -12.04 11.64
CA ALA A 46 -2.44 -13.17 10.84
C ALA A 46 -2.00 -14.38 11.69
N PHE A 47 -2.33 -14.39 12.99
CA PHE A 47 -2.00 -15.51 13.89
C PHE A 47 -2.98 -16.68 13.86
N SER A 48 -4.15 -16.54 13.22
CA SER A 48 -5.21 -17.57 13.12
C SER A 48 -5.62 -17.81 11.68
N ASP A 49 -5.97 -19.07 11.37
CA ASP A 49 -6.49 -19.51 10.07
C ASP A 49 -7.81 -18.81 9.70
N ALA A 50 -8.62 -18.46 10.70
CA ALA A 50 -9.83 -17.66 10.55
C ALA A 50 -9.58 -16.25 11.09
N SER A 51 -9.00 -15.38 10.26
CA SER A 51 -8.70 -14.02 10.70
C SER A 51 -9.92 -13.10 10.62
N PRO A 52 -10.00 -12.07 11.48
CA PRO A 52 -11.03 -11.02 11.36
C PRO A 52 -11.06 -10.35 9.97
N TYR A 53 -9.91 -10.31 9.27
CA TYR A 53 -9.80 -9.84 7.89
C TYR A 53 -10.67 -10.67 6.95
N ASP A 54 -10.58 -12.00 7.02
CA ASP A 54 -11.30 -12.89 6.09
C ASP A 54 -12.82 -12.90 6.38
N LEU A 55 -13.20 -12.78 7.65
CA LEU A 55 -14.61 -12.71 8.07
C LEU A 55 -15.31 -11.47 7.50
N ILE A 56 -14.64 -10.31 7.48
CA ILE A 56 -15.23 -9.06 6.99
C ILE A 56 -15.04 -8.86 5.48
N ALA A 57 -14.08 -9.56 4.86
CA ALA A 57 -13.74 -9.45 3.45
C ALA A 57 -14.95 -9.64 2.53
N LEU A 58 -15.60 -10.81 2.62
CA LEU A 58 -16.68 -11.20 1.71
C LEU A 58 -17.91 -10.27 1.84
N PRO A 59 -18.45 -9.99 3.05
CA PRO A 59 -19.53 -9.03 3.22
C PRO A 59 -19.19 -7.63 2.69
N THR A 60 -17.96 -7.15 2.90
CA THR A 60 -17.50 -5.85 2.39
C THR A 60 -17.46 -5.83 0.87
N MET A 61 -16.92 -6.89 0.25
CA MET A 61 -16.84 -7.01 -1.20
C MET A 61 -18.24 -7.03 -1.83
N LEU A 62 -19.15 -7.86 -1.30
CA LEU A 62 -20.53 -7.94 -1.79
C LEU A 62 -21.28 -6.62 -1.64
N LEU A 63 -21.12 -5.93 -0.51
CA LEU A 63 -21.75 -4.62 -0.28
C LEU A 63 -21.27 -3.58 -1.30
N TRP A 64 -19.97 -3.48 -1.54
CA TRP A 64 -19.43 -2.53 -2.52
C TRP A 64 -19.80 -2.88 -3.97
N LEU A 65 -19.89 -4.17 -4.30
CA LEU A 65 -20.42 -4.63 -5.59
C LEU A 65 -21.90 -4.24 -5.76
N ALA A 66 -22.72 -4.39 -4.71
CA ALA A 66 -24.11 -3.94 -4.71
C ALA A 66 -24.22 -2.40 -4.82
N LEU A 67 -23.25 -1.66 -4.28
CA LEU A 67 -23.09 -0.21 -4.47
C LEU A 67 -22.53 0.18 -5.84
N GLY A 68 -22.32 -0.79 -6.74
CA GLY A 68 -22.04 -0.55 -8.15
C GLY A 68 -20.61 -0.11 -8.47
N ILE A 69 -19.60 -0.56 -7.72
CA ILE A 69 -18.20 -0.42 -8.16
C ILE A 69 -17.98 -1.13 -9.49
N ARG A 70 -17.11 -0.59 -10.34
CA ARG A 70 -16.90 -1.09 -11.71
C ARG A 70 -15.43 -1.40 -11.98
N LEU A 71 -15.22 -2.35 -12.90
CA LEU A 71 -13.91 -2.58 -13.47
C LEU A 71 -13.64 -1.54 -14.56
N HIS A 72 -12.54 -0.80 -14.40
CA HIS A 72 -12.11 0.24 -15.34
C HIS A 72 -11.01 -0.28 -16.25
N ARG A 73 -10.95 0.22 -17.50
CA ARG A 73 -10.04 -0.26 -18.55
C ARG A 73 -8.57 -0.28 -18.12
N GLY A 74 -8.15 0.69 -17.30
CA GLY A 74 -6.78 0.75 -16.80
C GLY A 74 -6.38 -0.41 -15.88
N ALA A 75 -7.34 -1.09 -15.24
CA ALA A 75 -7.09 -2.24 -14.37
C ALA A 75 -7.17 -3.59 -15.11
N VAL A 76 -7.63 -3.62 -16.37
CA VAL A 76 -7.79 -4.86 -17.15
C VAL A 76 -6.49 -5.66 -17.29
N PRO A 77 -5.30 -5.05 -17.54
CA PRO A 77 -4.07 -5.81 -17.62
C PRO A 77 -3.72 -6.56 -16.32
N LEU A 78 -3.97 -5.95 -15.16
CA LEU A 78 -3.82 -6.64 -13.87
C LEU A 78 -4.73 -7.85 -13.77
N VAL A 79 -6.03 -7.67 -14.07
CA VAL A 79 -7.01 -8.76 -14.02
C VAL A 79 -6.58 -9.91 -14.92
N PHE A 80 -6.18 -9.60 -16.15
CA PHE A 80 -5.72 -10.60 -17.11
C PHE A 80 -4.52 -11.39 -16.59
N LEU A 81 -3.49 -10.69 -16.09
CA LEU A 81 -2.28 -11.35 -15.56
C LEU A 81 -2.58 -12.21 -14.34
N LEU A 82 -3.39 -11.73 -13.39
CA LEU A 82 -3.74 -12.49 -12.20
C LEU A 82 -4.61 -13.71 -12.51
N VAL A 83 -5.59 -13.58 -13.40
CA VAL A 83 -6.46 -14.69 -13.80
C VAL A 83 -5.65 -15.75 -14.55
N LEU A 84 -4.76 -15.35 -15.45
CA LEU A 84 -3.93 -16.29 -16.19
C LEU A 84 -2.89 -16.96 -15.29
N TYR A 85 -2.33 -16.23 -14.32
CA TYR A 85 -1.44 -16.79 -13.30
C TYR A 85 -2.15 -17.83 -12.44
N LEU A 86 -3.36 -17.51 -11.96
CA LEU A 86 -4.19 -18.46 -11.23
C LEU A 86 -4.55 -19.68 -12.10
N ALA A 87 -4.90 -19.48 -13.37
CA ALA A 87 -5.21 -20.57 -14.28
C ALA A 87 -4.02 -21.52 -14.48
N ALA A 88 -2.81 -20.99 -14.64
CA ALA A 88 -1.59 -21.79 -14.74
C ALA A 88 -1.39 -22.68 -13.49
N ILE A 89 -1.60 -22.12 -12.30
CA ILE A 89 -1.51 -22.85 -11.03
C ILE A 89 -2.62 -23.88 -10.87
N VAL A 90 -3.86 -23.56 -11.30
CA VAL A 90 -4.98 -24.53 -11.28
C VAL A 90 -4.71 -25.69 -12.22
N VAL A 91 -4.11 -25.46 -13.40
CA VAL A 91 -3.68 -26.54 -14.30
C VAL A 91 -2.63 -27.43 -13.63
N ALA A 92 -1.61 -26.82 -13.01
CA ALA A 92 -0.57 -27.54 -12.26
C ALA A 92 -1.11 -28.28 -11.02
N LEU A 93 -2.25 -27.85 -10.46
CA LEU A 93 -2.93 -28.52 -9.35
C LEU A 93 -3.65 -29.81 -9.79
N LEU A 94 -4.08 -29.95 -11.05
CA LEU A 94 -4.97 -31.03 -11.48
C LEU A 94 -4.53 -32.45 -11.04
N PRO A 95 -3.25 -32.85 -11.11
CA PRO A 95 -2.81 -34.16 -10.64
C PRO A 95 -2.99 -34.38 -9.13
N TYR A 96 -3.11 -33.30 -8.37
CA TYR A 96 -3.11 -33.28 -6.90
C TYR A 96 -4.41 -32.72 -6.32
N VAL A 97 -5.49 -32.62 -7.11
CA VAL A 97 -6.77 -32.06 -6.67
C VAL A 97 -7.41 -32.84 -5.50
N GLY A 98 -7.07 -34.13 -5.39
CA GLY A 98 -7.48 -34.98 -4.26
C GLY A 98 -6.71 -34.75 -2.96
N GLU A 99 -5.60 -33.98 -3.00
CA GLU A 99 -4.79 -33.67 -1.82
C GLU A 99 -5.30 -32.38 -1.15
N PRO A 100 -5.71 -32.40 0.14
CA PRO A 100 -6.31 -31.23 0.80
C PRO A 100 -5.40 -29.99 0.85
N LEU A 101 -4.09 -30.19 1.01
CA LEU A 101 -3.14 -29.10 1.26
C LEU A 101 -2.85 -28.26 0.00
N PRO A 102 -2.42 -28.83 -1.14
CA PRO A 102 -2.31 -28.09 -2.42
C PRO A 102 -3.61 -27.43 -2.87
N LEU A 103 -4.76 -28.11 -2.64
CA LEU A 103 -6.08 -27.57 -2.97
C LEU A 103 -6.39 -26.33 -2.13
N THR A 104 -6.28 -26.42 -0.80
CA THR A 104 -6.53 -25.29 0.11
C THR A 104 -5.59 -24.13 -0.19
N TRP A 105 -4.31 -24.42 -0.45
CA TRP A 105 -3.35 -23.41 -0.86
C TRP A 105 -3.82 -22.72 -2.16
N THR A 106 -4.27 -23.45 -3.17
CA THR A 106 -4.72 -22.82 -4.42
C THR A 106 -6.01 -22.01 -4.24
N ILE A 107 -6.95 -22.46 -3.40
CA ILE A 107 -8.16 -21.69 -3.05
C ILE A 107 -7.80 -20.36 -2.38
N GLN A 108 -6.84 -20.37 -1.44
CA GLN A 108 -6.35 -19.15 -0.81
C GLN A 108 -5.73 -18.19 -1.84
N LEU A 109 -5.04 -18.69 -2.86
CA LEU A 109 -4.53 -17.85 -3.95
C LEU A 109 -5.69 -17.22 -4.76
N GLY A 110 -6.71 -18.01 -5.10
CA GLY A 110 -7.91 -17.51 -5.77
C GLY A 110 -8.59 -16.38 -4.98
N TYR A 111 -8.72 -16.54 -3.66
CA TYR A 111 -9.22 -15.51 -2.76
C TYR A 111 -8.39 -14.22 -2.82
N LEU A 112 -7.06 -14.32 -2.81
CA LEU A 112 -6.17 -13.15 -2.90
C LEU A 112 -6.26 -12.46 -4.27
N VAL A 113 -6.38 -13.21 -5.36
CA VAL A 113 -6.62 -12.68 -6.71
C VAL A 113 -7.93 -11.90 -6.75
N VAL A 114 -9.03 -12.47 -6.25
CA VAL A 114 -10.34 -11.78 -6.16
C VAL A 114 -10.21 -10.50 -5.34
N THR A 115 -9.48 -10.56 -4.23
CA THR A 115 -9.25 -9.41 -3.34
C THR A 115 -8.45 -8.29 -4.03
N ALA A 116 -7.41 -8.62 -4.80
CA ALA A 116 -6.67 -7.61 -5.58
C ALA A 116 -7.56 -6.93 -6.64
N ILE A 117 -8.38 -7.72 -7.34
CA ILE A 117 -9.33 -7.20 -8.34
C ILE A 117 -10.36 -6.29 -7.68
N PHE A 118 -10.88 -6.70 -6.52
CA PHE A 118 -11.79 -5.88 -5.72
C PHE A 118 -11.17 -4.52 -5.36
N PHE A 119 -9.94 -4.50 -4.84
CA PHE A 119 -9.27 -3.24 -4.52
C PHE A 119 -8.97 -2.40 -5.77
N ALA A 120 -8.65 -3.03 -6.90
CA ALA A 120 -8.47 -2.33 -8.17
C ALA A 120 -9.77 -1.63 -8.63
N MET A 121 -10.93 -2.28 -8.45
CA MET A 121 -12.24 -1.72 -8.75
C MET A 121 -12.64 -0.62 -7.75
N LEU A 122 -12.46 -0.89 -6.46
CA LEU A 122 -12.86 0.01 -5.38
C LEU A 122 -12.09 1.33 -5.46
N TYR A 123 -10.77 1.30 -5.63
CA TYR A 123 -9.97 2.52 -5.58
C TYR A 123 -9.90 3.28 -6.92
N ALA A 124 -10.44 2.73 -8.01
CA ALA A 124 -10.46 3.42 -9.31
C ALA A 124 -11.50 4.55 -9.40
N GLU A 125 -12.43 4.61 -8.44
CA GLU A 125 -13.44 5.65 -8.30
C GLU A 125 -13.32 6.32 -6.94
N ASP A 126 -13.51 7.64 -6.89
CA ASP A 126 -13.31 8.43 -5.66
C ASP A 126 -11.97 8.09 -4.98
N SER A 127 -10.94 7.94 -5.82
CA SER A 127 -9.66 7.32 -5.44
C SER A 127 -9.00 8.01 -4.26
N ARG A 128 -9.10 9.34 -4.20
CA ARG A 128 -8.47 10.13 -3.13
C ARG A 128 -9.11 9.87 -1.78
N ALA A 129 -10.44 9.89 -1.68
CA ALA A 129 -11.13 9.67 -0.42
C ALA A 129 -10.96 8.22 0.05
N ARG A 130 -11.11 7.25 -0.86
CA ARG A 130 -11.01 5.82 -0.52
C ARG A 130 -9.59 5.41 -0.15
N LEU A 131 -8.56 5.89 -0.86
CA LEU A 131 -7.16 5.61 -0.50
C LEU A 131 -6.73 6.35 0.76
N ASP A 132 -7.21 7.57 1.00
CA ASP A 132 -6.92 8.27 2.26
C ASP A 132 -7.48 7.50 3.47
N LEU A 133 -8.72 6.99 3.36
CA LEU A 133 -9.31 6.10 4.36
C LEU A 133 -8.48 4.82 4.55
N ALA A 134 -8.11 4.16 3.44
CA ALA A 134 -7.34 2.92 3.47
C ALA A 134 -5.97 3.10 4.12
N LEU A 135 -5.22 4.13 3.73
CA LEU A 135 -3.90 4.41 4.29
C LEU A 135 -3.96 4.77 5.78
N LYS A 136 -5.01 5.48 6.22
CA LYS A 136 -5.25 5.74 7.65
C LYS A 136 -5.55 4.48 8.42
N ALA A 137 -6.45 3.63 7.91
CA ALA A 137 -6.80 2.36 8.54
C ALA A 137 -5.60 1.40 8.61
N TYR A 138 -4.82 1.32 7.53
CA TYR A 138 -3.59 0.51 7.49
C TYR A 138 -2.54 1.05 8.45
N THR A 139 -2.37 2.38 8.53
CA THR A 139 -1.43 2.99 9.48
C THR A 139 -1.84 2.70 10.93
N ALA A 140 -3.12 2.82 11.26
CA ALA A 140 -3.63 2.47 12.58
C ALA A 140 -3.38 0.99 12.92
N SER A 141 -3.55 0.11 11.93
CA SER A 141 -3.21 -1.31 12.03
C SER A 141 -1.71 -1.54 12.30
N CYS A 142 -0.83 -0.83 11.61
CA CYS A 142 0.61 -0.87 11.87
C CYS A 142 0.96 -0.41 13.28
N VAL A 143 0.37 0.70 13.75
CA VAL A 143 0.62 1.21 15.11
C VAL A 143 0.19 0.18 16.16
N LEU A 144 -1.00 -0.41 16.02
CA LEU A 144 -1.48 -1.44 16.94
C LEU A 144 -0.53 -2.66 16.93
N SER A 145 -0.24 -3.21 15.76
CA SER A 145 0.61 -4.39 15.65
C SER A 145 2.02 -4.14 16.17
N ALA A 146 2.59 -2.95 15.90
CA ALA A 146 3.91 -2.58 16.39
C ALA A 146 3.93 -2.43 17.92
N ALA A 147 2.90 -1.79 18.51
CA ALA A 147 2.77 -1.68 19.95
C ALA A 147 2.68 -3.07 20.62
N LEU A 148 1.85 -3.96 20.09
CA LEU A 148 1.75 -5.34 20.58
C LEU A 148 3.07 -6.10 20.44
N GLY A 149 3.78 -5.93 19.31
CA GLY A 149 5.09 -6.54 19.09
C GLY A 149 6.16 -6.06 20.09
N ILE A 150 6.16 -4.75 20.40
CA ILE A 150 7.06 -4.17 21.43
C ILE A 150 6.71 -4.74 22.81
N VAL A 151 5.43 -4.78 23.17
CA VAL A 151 4.95 -5.34 24.45
C VAL A 151 5.36 -6.81 24.60
N GLY A 152 5.19 -7.61 23.54
CA GLY A 152 5.60 -9.02 23.52
C GLY A 152 7.11 -9.22 23.58
N TYR A 153 7.88 -8.38 22.88
CA TYR A 153 9.35 -8.45 22.91
C TYR A 153 9.92 -8.10 24.28
N LEU A 154 9.38 -7.06 24.93
CA LEU A 154 9.78 -6.61 26.26
C LEU A 154 9.18 -7.48 27.40
N GLN A 155 8.40 -8.51 27.07
CA GLN A 155 7.73 -9.41 28.02
C GLN A 155 6.88 -8.68 29.09
N LEU A 156 6.30 -7.52 28.77
CA LEU A 156 5.64 -6.64 29.76
C LEU A 156 4.38 -7.23 30.39
N LEU A 157 3.72 -8.18 29.72
CA LEU A 157 2.46 -8.78 30.17
C LEU A 157 2.62 -10.23 30.67
N GLY A 158 3.83 -10.79 30.67
CA GLY A 158 4.05 -12.21 31.00
C GLY A 158 3.35 -13.19 30.05
N ILE A 159 2.89 -12.73 28.88
CA ILE A 159 2.30 -13.56 27.83
C ILE A 159 3.41 -13.89 26.83
N GLU A 160 4.24 -14.87 27.19
CA GLU A 160 5.27 -15.38 26.30
C GLU A 160 4.62 -15.93 25.01
N ASP A 161 5.30 -15.75 23.88
CA ASP A 161 4.96 -16.28 22.55
C ASP A 161 3.73 -15.72 21.80
N LEU A 162 2.91 -14.86 22.42
CA LEU A 162 1.73 -14.32 21.71
C LEU A 162 2.08 -13.22 20.70
N PHE A 163 2.97 -12.29 21.07
CA PHE A 163 3.34 -11.14 20.22
C PHE A 163 4.85 -11.03 19.95
N SER A 164 5.61 -12.02 20.40
CA SER A 164 7.01 -12.21 20.08
C SER A 164 7.24 -13.67 19.70
N ARG A 165 8.14 -13.93 18.76
CA ARG A 165 8.52 -15.27 18.32
C ARG A 165 10.02 -15.34 18.10
N TYR A 166 10.65 -16.43 18.54
CA TYR A 166 12.09 -16.65 18.38
C TYR A 166 12.96 -15.49 18.94
N GLY A 167 12.53 -14.89 20.05
CA GLY A 167 13.21 -13.72 20.63
C GLY A 167 13.10 -12.44 19.79
N ARG A 168 12.11 -12.33 18.89
CA ARG A 168 11.91 -11.19 17.99
C ARG A 168 10.47 -10.68 18.12
N ALA A 169 10.25 -9.38 17.96
CA ALA A 169 8.89 -8.84 17.88
C ALA A 169 8.17 -9.40 16.64
N SER A 170 6.96 -9.92 16.81
CA SER A 170 6.13 -10.42 15.71
C SER A 170 4.73 -9.78 15.68
N GLY A 171 4.33 -9.07 16.73
CA GLY A 171 3.00 -8.48 16.83
C GLY A 171 1.93 -9.52 16.59
N THR A 172 0.90 -9.20 15.81
CA THR A 172 -0.20 -10.12 15.50
C THR A 172 0.09 -11.07 14.32
N PHE A 173 1.37 -11.30 13.99
CA PHE A 173 1.83 -12.21 12.93
C PHE A 173 2.58 -13.42 13.49
N GLN A 174 2.58 -14.51 12.73
CA GLN A 174 3.30 -15.75 13.07
C GLN A 174 4.80 -15.70 12.72
N ASP A 175 5.19 -14.83 11.79
CA ASP A 175 6.58 -14.64 11.35
C ASP A 175 7.01 -13.17 11.54
N PRO A 176 8.07 -12.92 12.34
CA PRO A 176 8.67 -11.59 12.48
C PRO A 176 9.08 -10.91 11.16
N ASN A 177 9.44 -11.66 10.11
CA ASN A 177 9.79 -11.09 8.81
C ASN A 177 8.58 -10.50 8.08
N VAL A 178 7.42 -11.17 8.19
CA VAL A 178 6.14 -10.67 7.65
C VAL A 178 5.73 -9.43 8.44
N PHE A 179 5.81 -9.49 9.77
CA PHE A 179 5.50 -8.37 10.65
C PHE A 179 6.33 -7.12 10.32
N GLY A 180 7.66 -7.23 10.27
CA GLY A 180 8.52 -6.09 9.97
C GLY A 180 8.22 -5.48 8.60
N SER A 181 7.90 -6.31 7.59
CA SER A 181 7.61 -5.84 6.23
C SER A 181 6.22 -5.23 6.12
N TYR A 182 5.24 -5.74 6.87
CA TYR A 182 3.89 -5.18 6.96
C TYR A 182 3.88 -3.71 7.41
N LEU A 183 4.75 -3.37 8.38
CA LEU A 183 4.88 -2.04 8.97
C LEU A 183 5.38 -0.96 7.98
N MET A 184 6.03 -1.36 6.88
CA MET A 184 6.64 -0.47 5.90
C MET A 184 5.66 0.56 5.30
N LEU A 185 4.44 0.15 4.91
CA LEU A 185 3.48 1.07 4.31
C LEU A 185 2.98 2.13 5.30
N GLY A 186 2.86 1.78 6.59
CA GLY A 186 2.55 2.73 7.66
C GLY A 186 3.67 3.77 7.84
N THR A 187 4.92 3.30 7.83
CA THR A 187 6.12 4.16 7.85
C THR A 187 6.11 5.17 6.71
N LEU A 188 5.86 4.71 5.47
CA LEU A 188 5.81 5.58 4.29
C LEU A 188 4.66 6.59 4.38
N THR A 189 3.49 6.16 4.84
CA THR A 189 2.30 7.02 4.98
C THR A 189 2.55 8.18 5.94
N LEU A 190 3.05 7.88 7.14
CA LEU A 190 3.35 8.90 8.16
C LEU A 190 4.50 9.81 7.71
N THR A 191 5.57 9.25 7.17
CA THR A 191 6.72 10.00 6.69
C THR A 191 6.33 10.96 5.56
N HIS A 192 5.56 10.49 4.56
CA HIS A 192 5.04 11.34 3.50
C HIS A 192 4.15 12.48 4.04
N GLY A 193 3.27 12.17 5.00
CA GLY A 193 2.41 13.17 5.64
C GLY A 193 3.19 14.26 6.38
N LEU A 194 4.21 13.88 7.15
CA LEU A 194 5.10 14.78 7.88
C LEU A 194 5.91 15.68 6.93
N LEU A 195 6.51 15.10 5.88
CA LEU A 195 7.30 15.85 4.90
C LEU A 195 6.44 16.86 4.12
N THR A 196 5.24 16.44 3.69
CA THR A 196 4.36 17.28 2.87
C THR A 196 3.52 18.27 3.68
N GLY A 197 3.56 18.20 5.01
CA GLY A 197 2.82 19.11 5.90
C GLY A 197 1.30 18.92 5.84
N ARG A 198 0.83 17.73 5.45
CA ARG A 198 -0.61 17.42 5.32
C ARG A 198 -1.25 16.97 6.62
N GLY A 199 -0.46 16.63 7.63
CA GLY A 199 -0.97 16.16 8.93
C GLY A 199 -1.48 17.30 9.81
N ARG A 200 -2.71 17.17 10.31
CA ARG A 200 -3.27 18.08 11.33
C ARG A 200 -2.56 17.95 12.69
N HIS A 201 -2.02 16.77 12.98
CA HIS A 201 -1.39 16.44 14.26
C HIS A 201 0.03 15.87 14.03
N PRO A 202 1.03 16.72 13.70
CA PRO A 202 2.37 16.26 13.35
C PRO A 202 3.09 15.56 14.52
N VAL A 203 2.84 15.97 15.77
CA VAL A 203 3.43 15.32 16.95
C VAL A 203 2.90 13.90 17.12
N LEU A 204 1.59 13.70 16.99
CA LEU A 204 0.98 12.37 17.04
C LEU A 204 1.50 11.49 15.89
N ALA A 205 1.59 12.04 14.67
CA ALA A 205 2.13 11.32 13.53
C ALA A 205 3.59 10.89 13.75
N LEU A 206 4.41 11.74 14.38
CA LEU A 206 5.77 11.39 14.76
C LEU A 206 5.81 10.29 15.83
N ALA A 207 4.98 10.39 16.87
CA ALA A 207 4.89 9.36 17.91
C ALA A 207 4.49 7.99 17.33
N CYS A 208 3.46 7.96 16.47
CA CYS A 208 3.05 6.75 15.76
C CYS A 208 4.19 6.20 14.87
N LEU A 209 4.92 7.08 14.18
CA LEU A 209 6.05 6.68 13.34
C LEU A 209 7.16 6.03 14.17
N LEU A 210 7.49 6.60 15.33
CA LEU A 210 8.50 6.04 16.23
C LEU A 210 8.11 4.65 16.75
N VAL A 211 6.82 4.45 17.09
CA VAL A 211 6.31 3.12 17.49
C VAL A 211 6.47 2.11 16.35
N ILE A 212 6.10 2.47 15.12
CA ILE A 212 6.23 1.59 13.96
C ILE A 212 7.69 1.27 13.66
N LEU A 213 8.59 2.27 13.71
CA LEU A 213 10.02 2.08 13.46
C LEU A 213 10.66 1.22 14.55
N ALA A 214 10.28 1.38 15.82
CA ALA A 214 10.72 0.53 16.91
C ALA A 214 10.27 -0.92 16.71
N GLY A 215 8.99 -1.16 16.34
CA GLY A 215 8.50 -2.49 16.01
C GLY A 215 9.25 -3.11 14.81
N THR A 216 9.50 -2.32 13.76
CA THR A 216 10.28 -2.76 12.59
C THR A 216 11.71 -3.13 13.00
N PHE A 217 12.36 -2.33 13.86
CA PHE A 217 13.68 -2.63 14.38
C PHE A 217 13.68 -3.94 15.20
N LEU A 218 12.81 -4.04 16.20
CA LEU A 218 12.72 -5.21 17.09
C LEU A 218 12.23 -6.49 16.40
N SER A 219 11.76 -6.40 15.15
CA SER A 219 11.50 -7.59 14.33
C SER A 219 12.79 -8.32 13.94
N PHE A 220 13.97 -7.69 14.02
CA PHE A 220 15.26 -8.24 13.56
C PHE A 220 15.21 -8.88 12.15
N SER A 221 14.37 -8.32 11.29
CA SER A 221 14.24 -8.73 9.89
C SER A 221 15.11 -7.83 9.02
N ARG A 222 16.28 -8.34 8.61
CA ARG A 222 17.19 -7.67 7.65
C ARG A 222 16.44 -7.18 6.41
N GLY A 223 15.60 -8.05 5.85
CA GLY A 223 14.79 -7.74 4.67
C GLY A 223 13.82 -6.59 4.93
N SER A 224 13.21 -6.51 6.10
CA SER A 224 12.29 -5.43 6.46
C SER A 224 13.00 -4.10 6.75
N TRP A 225 14.17 -4.12 7.38
CA TRP A 225 15.00 -2.92 7.58
C TRP A 225 15.45 -2.34 6.25
N GLY A 226 16.04 -3.18 5.39
CA GLY A 226 16.48 -2.78 4.06
C GLY A 226 15.32 -2.28 3.20
N ALA A 227 14.20 -3.01 3.19
CA ALA A 227 12.99 -2.60 2.47
C ALA A 227 12.49 -1.23 2.94
N THR A 228 12.35 -1.02 4.26
CA THR A 228 11.86 0.25 4.81
C THR A 228 12.78 1.41 4.46
N LEU A 229 14.10 1.22 4.52
CA LEU A 229 15.08 2.24 4.18
C LEU A 229 15.02 2.59 2.69
N VAL A 230 15.07 1.58 1.80
CA VAL A 230 15.06 1.77 0.35
C VAL A 230 13.73 2.36 -0.12
N SER A 231 12.59 1.87 0.37
CA SER A 231 11.27 2.41 0.01
C SER A 231 11.11 3.86 0.46
N THR A 232 11.61 4.20 1.66
CA THR A 232 11.59 5.58 2.17
C THR A 232 12.48 6.48 1.33
N GLY A 233 13.70 6.03 1.01
CA GLY A 233 14.61 6.75 0.12
C GLY A 233 14.00 6.99 -1.26
N LEU A 234 13.35 5.99 -1.84
CA LEU A 234 12.68 6.09 -3.14
C LEU A 234 11.52 7.10 -3.11
N MET A 235 10.65 7.02 -2.10
CA MET A 235 9.56 7.98 -1.89
C MET A 235 10.10 9.41 -1.75
N VAL A 236 11.11 9.60 -0.89
CA VAL A 236 11.73 10.91 -0.64
C VAL A 236 12.39 11.47 -1.89
N GLY A 237 13.13 10.63 -2.64
CA GLY A 237 13.78 11.01 -3.89
C GLY A 237 12.76 11.50 -4.92
N PHE A 238 11.67 10.75 -5.14
CA PHE A 238 10.60 11.19 -6.04
C PHE A 238 9.87 12.44 -5.52
N LEU A 239 9.63 12.56 -4.23
CA LEU A 239 9.02 13.77 -3.65
C LEU A 239 9.90 15.00 -3.90
N PHE A 240 11.22 14.87 -3.75
CA PHE A 240 12.20 15.93 -4.02
C PHE A 240 12.24 16.29 -5.51
N MET A 241 12.40 15.30 -6.40
CA MET A 241 12.50 15.48 -7.85
C MET A 241 11.22 16.10 -8.44
N THR A 242 10.05 15.66 -7.98
CA THR A 242 8.75 16.06 -8.56
C THR A 242 8.13 17.29 -7.89
N SER A 243 8.72 17.79 -6.79
CA SER A 243 8.31 19.02 -6.13
C SER A 243 8.90 20.24 -6.85
N ARG A 244 8.04 21.23 -7.14
CA ARG A 244 8.45 22.58 -7.61
C ARG A 244 8.73 23.55 -6.46
N SER A 245 8.38 23.20 -5.22
CA SER A 245 8.53 24.07 -4.05
C SER A 245 9.93 23.95 -3.44
N ARG A 246 10.72 25.03 -3.49
CA ARG A 246 12.02 25.12 -2.81
C ARG A 246 11.89 24.92 -1.31
N ALA A 247 10.82 25.42 -0.70
CA ALA A 247 10.55 25.24 0.73
C ALA A 247 10.35 23.77 1.10
N LEU A 248 9.60 23.01 0.28
CA LEU A 248 9.42 21.57 0.50
C LEU A 248 10.73 20.81 0.32
N ARG A 249 11.53 21.14 -0.71
CA ARG A 249 12.86 20.52 -0.91
C ARG A 249 13.80 20.77 0.27
N ARG A 250 13.85 22.01 0.78
CA ARG A 250 14.63 22.36 1.98
C ARG A 250 14.13 21.58 3.20
N ARG A 251 12.81 21.49 3.40
CA ARG A 251 12.21 20.72 4.48
C ARG A 251 12.61 19.24 4.41
N ILE A 252 12.56 18.63 3.23
CA ILE A 252 13.00 17.25 3.01
C ILE A 252 14.45 17.05 3.43
N VAL A 253 15.35 17.94 3.01
CA VAL A 253 16.78 17.85 3.38
C VAL A 253 16.98 17.98 4.88
N VAL A 254 16.38 19.01 5.50
CA VAL A 254 16.53 19.26 6.95
C VAL A 254 15.96 18.11 7.77
N ILE A 255 14.73 17.70 7.50
CA ILE A 255 14.09 16.58 8.22
C ILE A 255 14.88 15.30 7.97
N GLY A 256 15.31 15.03 6.73
CA GLY A 256 16.11 13.85 6.40
C GLY A 256 17.42 13.76 7.19
N LEU A 257 18.18 14.86 7.29
CA LEU A 257 19.42 14.92 8.06
C LEU A 257 19.17 14.73 9.57
N VAL A 258 18.13 15.38 10.11
CA VAL A 258 17.74 15.22 11.53
C VAL A 258 17.33 13.77 11.81
N THR A 259 16.50 13.17 10.96
CA THR A 259 16.07 11.78 11.10
C THR A 259 17.24 10.82 11.00
N ALA A 260 18.20 11.04 10.10
CA ALA A 260 19.41 10.22 10.00
C ALA A 260 20.27 10.31 11.27
N GLY A 261 20.48 11.53 11.80
CA GLY A 261 21.23 11.73 13.04
C GLY A 261 20.56 11.09 14.25
N LEU A 262 19.25 11.30 14.42
CA LEU A 262 18.47 10.68 15.50
C LEU A 262 18.42 9.15 15.36
N GLY A 263 18.29 8.64 14.14
CA GLY A 263 18.31 7.20 13.87
C GLY A 263 19.64 6.56 14.24
N ALA A 264 20.77 7.21 13.92
CA ALA A 264 22.10 6.75 14.32
C ALA A 264 22.27 6.74 15.84
N ALA A 265 21.84 7.81 16.52
CA ALA A 265 21.89 7.87 18.00
C ALA A 265 21.01 6.80 18.65
N ALA A 266 19.80 6.58 18.14
CA ALA A 266 18.89 5.54 18.62
C ALA A 266 19.47 4.13 18.41
N LEU A 267 20.11 3.88 17.26
CA LEU A 267 20.77 2.61 16.99
C LEU A 267 21.91 2.36 17.99
N VAL A 268 22.76 3.36 18.25
CA VAL A 268 23.82 3.25 19.25
C VAL A 268 23.25 2.94 20.64
N GLY A 269 22.18 3.64 21.05
CA GLY A 269 21.52 3.39 22.34
C GLY A 269 20.83 2.02 22.43
N LEU A 270 20.30 1.49 21.33
CA LEU A 270 19.74 0.14 21.31
C LEU A 270 20.82 -0.94 21.37
N LEU A 271 21.93 -0.74 20.66
CA LEU A 271 23.06 -1.66 20.66
C LEU A 271 23.88 -1.62 21.96
N SER A 272 23.63 -0.66 22.86
CA SER A 272 24.22 -0.69 24.20
C SER A 272 23.52 -1.69 25.15
N ILE A 273 22.44 -2.35 24.71
CA ILE A 273 21.75 -3.40 25.46
C ILE A 273 22.27 -4.76 24.98
N ASP A 274 22.93 -5.51 25.86
CA ASP A 274 23.62 -6.76 25.50
C ASP A 274 22.73 -7.78 24.76
N SER A 275 21.48 -7.96 25.18
CA SER A 275 20.55 -8.89 24.53
C SER A 275 20.17 -8.45 23.12
N VAL A 276 19.98 -7.15 22.91
CA VAL A 276 19.70 -6.55 21.60
C VAL A 276 20.94 -6.67 20.71
N ALA A 277 22.12 -6.39 21.23
CA ALA A 277 23.38 -6.48 20.50
C ALA A 277 23.67 -7.91 20.02
N LYS A 278 23.51 -8.93 20.90
CA LYS A 278 23.67 -10.34 20.54
C LYS A 278 22.69 -10.79 19.47
N THR A 279 21.42 -10.36 19.57
CA THR A 279 20.41 -10.67 18.56
C THR A 279 20.71 -9.95 17.25
N PHE A 280 21.18 -8.70 17.31
CA PHE A 280 21.62 -7.97 16.13
C PHE A 280 22.79 -8.66 15.42
N GLU A 281 23.83 -9.05 16.17
CA GLU A 281 25.03 -9.70 15.65
C GLU A 281 24.70 -11.04 14.96
N SER A 282 23.92 -11.91 15.60
CA SER A 282 23.51 -13.19 15.00
C SER A 282 22.66 -13.04 13.72
N ARG A 283 22.00 -11.89 13.56
CA ARG A 283 21.16 -11.57 12.41
C ARG A 283 21.87 -10.67 11.39
N ALA A 284 23.05 -10.13 11.71
CA ALA A 284 23.86 -9.31 10.81
C ALA A 284 24.76 -10.14 9.89
N THR A 285 24.96 -11.43 10.18
CA THR A 285 25.66 -12.37 9.29
C THR A 285 24.94 -12.49 7.94
N VAL A 286 25.68 -12.74 6.85
CA VAL A 286 25.14 -12.74 5.47
C VAL A 286 24.22 -13.94 5.24
N THR A 287 24.61 -15.11 5.75
CA THR A 287 23.90 -16.38 5.62
C THR A 287 23.52 -16.91 7.00
N GLN A 288 22.65 -17.91 7.02
CA GLN A 288 22.28 -18.67 8.21
C GLN A 288 22.54 -20.15 7.92
N ASP A 289 22.65 -21.00 8.92
CA ASP A 289 23.02 -22.42 8.73
C ASP A 289 22.07 -23.16 7.76
N TYR A 290 20.79 -22.82 7.74
CA TYR A 290 19.80 -23.41 6.80
C TYR A 290 19.90 -22.88 5.36
N ASP A 291 20.67 -21.82 5.13
CA ASP A 291 20.90 -21.24 3.81
C ASP A 291 22.04 -21.94 3.06
N GLU A 292 22.95 -22.59 3.79
CA GLU A 292 24.22 -23.09 3.29
C GLU A 292 24.21 -24.60 2.96
N GLY A 293 25.19 -25.04 2.18
CA GLY A 293 25.34 -26.43 1.77
C GLY A 293 24.50 -26.83 0.55
N GLU A 294 24.78 -28.02 0.01
CA GLU A 294 24.12 -28.55 -1.21
C GLU A 294 22.62 -28.82 -1.02
N THR A 295 22.23 -29.15 0.22
CA THR A 295 20.83 -29.40 0.63
C THR A 295 20.19 -28.25 1.39
N GLY A 296 20.94 -27.15 1.63
CA GLY A 296 20.39 -25.91 2.18
C GLY A 296 19.58 -25.14 1.15
N ARG A 297 19.00 -24.00 1.56
CA ARG A 297 18.09 -23.19 0.71
C ARG A 297 18.69 -22.90 -0.67
N PHE A 298 19.90 -22.36 -0.73
CA PHE A 298 20.49 -21.95 -2.01
C PHE A 298 20.89 -23.14 -2.89
N GLY A 299 21.36 -24.24 -2.27
CA GLY A 299 21.61 -25.49 -2.98
C GLY A 299 20.35 -26.09 -3.58
N ASN A 300 19.24 -26.10 -2.83
CA ASN A 300 17.94 -26.57 -3.30
C ASN A 300 17.39 -25.69 -4.43
N GLN A 301 17.56 -24.37 -4.35
CA GLN A 301 17.18 -23.46 -5.44
C GLN A 301 17.91 -23.82 -6.74
N LEU A 302 19.24 -24.03 -6.68
CA LEU A 302 20.03 -24.37 -7.87
C LEU A 302 19.64 -25.73 -8.46
N ARG A 303 19.47 -26.76 -7.61
CA ARG A 303 19.04 -28.10 -8.05
C ARG A 303 17.62 -28.09 -8.61
N GLY A 304 16.72 -27.35 -7.96
CA GLY A 304 15.34 -27.20 -8.38
C GLY A 304 15.20 -26.48 -9.72
N ILE A 305 16.03 -25.48 -10.03
CA ILE A 305 16.02 -24.81 -11.34
C ILE A 305 16.24 -25.83 -12.48
N ASN A 306 17.17 -26.77 -12.33
CA ASN A 306 17.42 -27.79 -13.36
C ASN A 306 16.19 -28.68 -13.58
N ILE A 307 15.51 -29.10 -12.50
CA ILE A 307 14.27 -29.87 -12.60
C ILE A 307 13.17 -29.05 -13.27
N LEU A 308 13.04 -27.76 -12.92
CA LEU A 308 12.02 -26.88 -13.50
C LEU A 308 12.19 -26.63 -15.01
N LEU A 309 13.40 -26.79 -15.54
CA LEU A 309 13.63 -26.76 -16.99
C LEU A 309 13.04 -27.96 -17.72
N GLU A 310 12.76 -29.06 -17.02
CA GLU A 310 12.15 -30.27 -17.59
C GLU A 310 10.64 -30.33 -17.30
N GLU A 311 10.12 -29.43 -16.46
CA GLU A 311 8.73 -29.40 -15.98
C GLU A 311 7.97 -28.17 -16.52
N PRO A 312 7.50 -28.17 -17.79
CA PRO A 312 6.82 -27.01 -18.38
C PRO A 312 5.51 -26.65 -17.69
N LEU A 313 4.83 -27.63 -17.08
CA LEU A 313 3.62 -27.44 -16.27
C LEU A 313 3.93 -27.21 -14.79
N GLY A 314 5.21 -27.27 -14.40
CA GLY A 314 5.67 -27.15 -13.02
C GLY A 314 5.47 -28.42 -12.22
N MET A 315 6.05 -28.43 -11.02
CA MET A 315 5.95 -29.55 -10.08
C MET A 315 4.52 -29.69 -9.53
N GLY A 316 3.82 -28.55 -9.40
CA GLY A 316 2.51 -28.41 -8.77
C GLY A 316 2.56 -27.66 -7.44
N PRO A 317 1.42 -27.14 -6.95
CA PRO A 317 1.39 -26.34 -5.73
C PRO A 317 1.91 -27.12 -4.51
N LEU A 318 2.85 -26.51 -3.78
CA LEU A 318 3.48 -27.09 -2.57
C LEU A 318 4.24 -28.41 -2.80
N ARG A 319 4.60 -28.74 -4.04
CA ARG A 319 5.36 -29.96 -4.34
C ARG A 319 6.86 -29.78 -4.11
N TRP A 320 7.37 -28.56 -4.21
CA TRP A 320 8.78 -28.25 -3.91
C TRP A 320 9.21 -28.75 -2.52
N ARG A 321 8.44 -28.45 -1.48
CA ARG A 321 8.73 -28.90 -0.09
C ARG A 321 8.77 -30.41 0.08
N GLN A 322 8.12 -31.17 -0.80
CA GLN A 322 8.14 -32.64 -0.73
C GLN A 322 9.43 -33.21 -1.35
N ILE A 323 10.01 -32.49 -2.30
CA ILE A 323 11.28 -32.87 -2.95
C ILE A 323 12.47 -32.42 -2.11
N PHE A 324 12.41 -31.22 -1.54
CA PHE A 324 13.55 -30.55 -0.91
C PHE A 324 13.45 -30.38 0.62
N SER A 325 12.35 -30.80 1.25
CA SER A 325 12.07 -30.63 2.68
C SER A 325 12.09 -29.18 3.22
N LEU A 326 12.17 -28.20 2.31
CA LEU A 326 12.19 -26.76 2.56
C LEU A 326 11.33 -26.06 1.52
N GLU A 327 10.88 -24.85 1.80
CA GLU A 327 10.28 -23.98 0.77
C GLU A 327 11.33 -23.39 -0.17
N PRO A 328 10.94 -22.93 -1.37
CA PRO A 328 11.84 -22.20 -2.24
C PRO A 328 12.40 -20.94 -1.57
N HIS A 329 11.60 -20.27 -0.72
CA HIS A 329 11.94 -18.98 -0.13
C HIS A 329 12.40 -17.98 -1.20
N ASN A 330 11.64 -17.98 -2.29
CA ASN A 330 11.83 -17.17 -3.48
C ASN A 330 10.59 -17.33 -4.34
N SER A 331 9.69 -16.36 -4.33
CA SER A 331 8.42 -16.45 -5.06
C SER A 331 8.59 -16.50 -6.58
N TYR A 332 9.74 -16.10 -7.13
CA TYR A 332 9.99 -16.26 -8.58
C TYR A 332 10.18 -17.74 -8.90
N ILE A 333 11.07 -18.43 -8.19
CA ILE A 333 11.25 -19.89 -8.30
C ILE A 333 9.96 -20.61 -7.89
N GLY A 334 9.31 -20.17 -6.81
CA GLY A 334 8.03 -20.68 -6.34
C GLY A 334 6.93 -20.59 -7.40
N SER A 335 6.89 -19.51 -8.19
CA SER A 335 5.93 -19.37 -9.30
C SER A 335 6.17 -20.38 -10.42
N PHE A 336 7.43 -20.66 -10.77
CA PHE A 336 7.78 -21.73 -11.71
C PHE A 336 7.45 -23.11 -11.15
N ALA A 337 7.74 -23.36 -9.87
CA ALA A 337 7.46 -24.63 -9.23
C ALA A 337 5.97 -24.93 -9.12
N ASN A 338 5.18 -23.94 -8.70
CA ASN A 338 3.76 -24.12 -8.41
C ASN A 338 2.86 -24.03 -9.66
N GLY A 339 3.29 -23.35 -10.73
CA GLY A 339 2.47 -23.08 -11.92
C GLY A 339 3.18 -23.25 -13.26
N GLY A 340 4.37 -23.84 -13.27
CA GLY A 340 5.15 -24.11 -14.48
C GLY A 340 5.72 -22.87 -15.14
N TRP A 341 6.17 -23.04 -16.38
CA TRP A 341 6.77 -21.95 -17.16
C TRP A 341 5.82 -20.78 -17.34
N LEU A 342 4.54 -21.08 -17.58
CA LEU A 342 3.51 -20.05 -17.71
C LEU A 342 3.32 -19.29 -16.39
N GLY A 343 3.22 -19.99 -15.25
CA GLY A 343 3.11 -19.36 -13.93
C GLY A 343 4.29 -18.44 -13.62
N GLY A 344 5.52 -18.95 -13.77
CA GLY A 344 6.74 -18.17 -13.54
C GLY A 344 6.87 -16.95 -14.46
N ALA A 345 6.63 -17.13 -15.77
CA ALA A 345 6.67 -16.03 -16.73
C ALA A 345 5.62 -14.95 -16.41
N LEU A 346 4.39 -15.35 -16.05
CA LEU A 346 3.32 -14.41 -15.70
C LEU A 346 3.62 -13.63 -14.42
N PHE A 347 4.24 -14.26 -13.42
CA PHE A 347 4.69 -13.55 -12.22
C PHE A 347 5.74 -12.49 -12.56
N ILE A 348 6.74 -12.83 -13.39
CA ILE A 348 7.74 -11.86 -13.87
C ILE A 348 7.08 -10.70 -14.64
N VAL A 349 6.16 -11.00 -15.55
CA VAL A 349 5.43 -9.97 -16.33
C VAL A 349 4.57 -9.10 -15.41
N LEU A 350 3.91 -9.68 -14.41
CA LEU A 350 3.13 -8.95 -13.41
C LEU A 350 4.00 -7.97 -12.62
N VAL A 351 5.16 -8.42 -12.14
CA VAL A 351 6.15 -7.60 -11.44
C VAL A 351 6.65 -6.47 -12.35
N ALA A 352 7.07 -6.78 -13.57
CA ALA A 352 7.61 -5.80 -14.51
C ALA A 352 6.55 -4.76 -14.94
N ALA A 353 5.34 -5.20 -15.28
CA ALA A 353 4.24 -4.31 -15.67
C ALA A 353 3.82 -3.39 -14.51
N THR A 354 3.68 -3.95 -13.30
CA THR A 354 3.32 -3.15 -12.12
C THR A 354 4.45 -2.17 -11.76
N THR A 355 5.71 -2.59 -11.89
CA THR A 355 6.87 -1.72 -11.68
C THR A 355 6.89 -0.54 -12.65
N PHE A 356 6.67 -0.81 -13.93
CA PHE A 356 6.55 0.24 -14.95
C PHE A 356 5.40 1.22 -14.65
N VAL A 357 4.22 0.70 -14.33
CA VAL A 357 3.05 1.52 -13.96
C VAL A 357 3.34 2.37 -12.72
N GLY A 358 3.94 1.78 -11.69
CA GLY A 358 4.27 2.45 -10.45
C GLY A 358 5.23 3.63 -10.63
N PHE A 359 6.36 3.41 -11.32
CA PHE A 359 7.31 4.50 -11.61
C PHE A 359 6.67 5.61 -12.44
N ARG A 360 5.85 5.25 -13.43
CA ARG A 360 5.12 6.22 -14.24
C ARG A 360 4.14 7.05 -13.41
N LEU A 361 3.42 6.44 -12.49
CA LEU A 361 2.51 7.13 -11.58
C LEU A 361 3.24 8.07 -10.62
N MET A 362 4.42 7.68 -10.12
CA MET A 362 5.23 8.54 -9.26
C MET A 362 5.86 9.72 -10.01
N ALA A 363 6.22 9.54 -11.29
CA ALA A 363 6.88 10.55 -12.10
C ALA A 363 5.89 11.56 -12.72
N ARG A 364 4.77 11.09 -13.27
CA ARG A 364 3.83 11.94 -14.03
C ARG A 364 2.95 12.78 -13.10
N ALA A 365 2.77 14.05 -13.45
CA ALA A 365 1.89 14.94 -12.72
C ALA A 365 0.43 14.47 -12.84
N SER A 366 -0.18 14.15 -11.71
CA SER A 366 -1.61 13.84 -11.58
C SER A 366 -2.05 14.04 -10.13
N PRO A 367 -3.37 14.14 -9.85
CA PRO A 367 -3.90 14.16 -8.49
C PRO A 367 -3.54 12.91 -7.66
N TYR A 368 -3.19 11.82 -8.35
CA TYR A 368 -2.96 10.49 -7.78
C TYR A 368 -1.48 10.23 -7.43
N ARG A 369 -0.57 11.06 -7.96
CA ARG A 369 0.88 10.96 -7.74
C ARG A 369 1.28 10.84 -6.25
N PRO A 370 0.72 11.62 -5.30
CA PRO A 370 1.11 11.51 -3.89
C PRO A 370 0.80 10.13 -3.28
N TYR A 371 -0.29 9.48 -3.70
CA TYR A 371 -0.65 8.14 -3.23
C TYR A 371 0.27 7.09 -3.84
N ALA A 372 0.60 7.22 -5.13
CA ALA A 372 1.56 6.35 -5.79
C ALA A 372 2.95 6.44 -5.15
N GLN A 373 3.37 7.65 -4.73
CA GLN A 373 4.63 7.87 -4.01
C GLN A 373 4.69 7.19 -2.64
N ILE A 374 3.55 6.77 -2.07
CA ILE A 374 3.48 5.99 -0.82
C ILE A 374 3.38 4.49 -1.14
N VAL A 375 2.39 4.10 -1.93
CA VAL A 375 2.01 2.69 -2.11
C VAL A 375 3.02 1.94 -2.97
N PHE A 376 3.48 2.54 -4.08
CA PHE A 376 4.33 1.82 -5.02
C PHE A 376 5.72 1.50 -4.45
N PRO A 377 6.43 2.42 -3.74
CA PRO A 377 7.70 2.06 -3.11
C PRO A 377 7.60 0.88 -2.15
N ALA A 378 6.51 0.77 -1.37
CA ALA A 378 6.25 -0.41 -0.55
C ALA A 378 6.06 -1.68 -1.40
N LEU A 379 5.19 -1.62 -2.42
CA LEU A 379 4.94 -2.75 -3.31
C LEU A 379 6.20 -3.24 -4.02
N LEU A 380 7.02 -2.31 -4.52
CA LEU A 380 8.28 -2.62 -5.17
C LEU A 380 9.21 -3.40 -4.25
N MET A 381 9.28 -3.02 -2.97
CA MET A 381 10.12 -3.74 -2.01
C MET A 381 9.60 -5.15 -1.69
N PHE A 382 8.30 -5.41 -1.78
CA PHE A 382 7.80 -6.80 -1.71
C PHE A 382 8.22 -7.62 -2.94
N PHE A 383 8.29 -7.03 -4.14
CA PHE A 383 8.84 -7.71 -5.32
C PHE A 383 10.34 -7.98 -5.19
N VAL A 384 11.09 -7.10 -4.54
CA VAL A 384 12.51 -7.34 -4.24
C VAL A 384 12.65 -8.44 -3.18
N GLN A 385 11.89 -8.36 -2.09
CA GLN A 385 11.88 -9.38 -1.05
C GLN A 385 11.43 -10.76 -1.56
N ALA A 386 10.57 -10.80 -2.58
CA ALA A 386 10.17 -12.04 -3.25
C ALA A 386 11.36 -12.85 -3.82
N MET A 387 12.57 -12.27 -3.90
CA MET A 387 13.79 -13.01 -4.24
C MET A 387 14.38 -13.81 -3.05
N GLN A 388 13.97 -13.52 -1.82
CA GLN A 388 14.50 -14.14 -0.58
C GLN A 388 13.44 -14.78 0.31
N ILE A 389 12.14 -14.49 0.08
CA ILE A 389 11.02 -15.00 0.87
C ILE A 389 9.79 -15.21 -0.02
N ASP A 390 8.84 -16.00 0.48
CA ASP A 390 7.59 -16.30 -0.19
C ASP A 390 6.51 -15.27 0.18
N VAL A 391 6.12 -14.42 -0.78
CA VAL A 391 5.14 -13.33 -0.61
C VAL A 391 3.76 -13.64 -1.20
N GLU A 392 3.58 -14.81 -1.85
CA GLU A 392 2.39 -15.17 -2.63
C GLU A 392 1.10 -15.22 -1.80
N LYS A 393 1.24 -15.31 -0.46
CA LYS A 393 0.11 -15.36 0.49
C LYS A 393 -0.11 -14.06 1.27
N TRP A 394 0.67 -13.03 1.00
CA TRP A 394 0.61 -11.80 1.79
C TRP A 394 -0.54 -10.93 1.31
N ARG A 395 -1.65 -10.89 2.09
CA ARG A 395 -2.86 -10.08 1.81
C ARG A 395 -2.55 -8.63 1.41
N HIS A 396 -1.59 -8.03 2.11
CA HIS A 396 -1.20 -6.64 1.89
C HIS A 396 -0.48 -6.42 0.54
N VAL A 397 0.19 -7.44 -0.03
CA VAL A 397 0.76 -7.36 -1.39
C VAL A 397 -0.34 -7.26 -2.44
N TYR A 398 -1.37 -8.10 -2.35
CA TYR A 398 -2.53 -8.09 -3.26
C TYR A 398 -3.36 -6.81 -3.12
N MET A 399 -3.50 -6.31 -1.89
CA MET A 399 -4.10 -5.01 -1.64
C MET A 399 -3.32 -3.88 -2.35
N MET A 400 -1.99 -3.84 -2.22
CA MET A 400 -1.17 -2.81 -2.87
C MET A 400 -1.13 -2.96 -4.40
N LEU A 401 -1.15 -4.18 -4.93
CA LEU A 401 -1.36 -4.45 -6.37
C LEU A 401 -2.65 -3.77 -6.86
N GLY A 402 -3.76 -4.00 -6.15
CA GLY A 402 -5.05 -3.37 -6.46
C GLY A 402 -4.98 -1.84 -6.39
N MET A 403 -4.34 -1.28 -5.36
CA MET A 403 -4.15 0.17 -5.21
C MET A 403 -3.36 0.80 -6.37
N VAL A 404 -2.24 0.19 -6.79
CA VAL A 404 -1.41 0.73 -7.88
C VAL A 404 -2.16 0.74 -9.21
N TRP A 405 -2.84 -0.34 -9.55
CA TRP A 405 -3.59 -0.43 -10.81
C TRP A 405 -4.89 0.39 -10.79
N ALA A 406 -5.51 0.57 -9.63
CA ALA A 406 -6.59 1.54 -9.44
C ALA A 406 -6.15 2.98 -9.68
N LEU A 407 -4.99 3.38 -9.14
CA LEU A 407 -4.41 4.70 -9.36
C LEU A 407 -4.15 4.94 -10.85
N GLU A 408 -3.73 3.91 -11.59
CA GLU A 408 -3.55 3.99 -13.03
C GLU A 408 -4.87 4.13 -13.79
N ALA A 409 -5.87 3.34 -13.43
CA ALA A 409 -7.21 3.48 -14.01
C ALA A 409 -7.79 4.87 -13.77
N ALA A 410 -7.62 5.41 -12.57
CA ALA A 410 -8.05 6.76 -12.22
C ALA A 410 -7.27 7.82 -13.02
N ARG A 411 -5.94 7.67 -13.17
CA ARG A 411 -5.12 8.59 -13.97
C ARG A 411 -5.55 8.63 -15.44
N LEU A 412 -5.78 7.47 -16.06
CA LEU A 412 -6.25 7.39 -17.45
C LEU A 412 -7.59 8.10 -17.64
N ARG A 413 -8.52 7.95 -16.68
CA ARG A 413 -9.81 8.66 -16.70
C ARG A 413 -9.64 10.17 -16.55
N TRP A 414 -8.77 10.60 -15.64
CA TRP A 414 -8.47 12.02 -15.45
C TRP A 414 -7.84 12.65 -16.71
N GLU A 415 -6.95 11.94 -17.39
CA GLU A 415 -6.36 12.39 -18.67
C GLU A 415 -7.40 12.46 -19.78
N ALA A 416 -8.27 11.45 -19.89
CA ALA A 416 -9.37 11.45 -20.87
C ALA A 416 -10.36 12.60 -20.63
N GLY A 417 -10.53 13.04 -19.37
CA GLY A 417 -11.32 14.21 -18.99
C GLY A 417 -10.63 15.57 -19.24
N GLY A 418 -9.50 15.61 -19.95
CA GLY A 418 -8.78 16.84 -20.27
C GLY A 418 -7.97 17.43 -19.11
N GLY A 419 -7.66 16.63 -18.09
CA GLY A 419 -6.84 17.06 -16.94
C GLY A 419 -7.51 18.08 -16.01
N ARG A 420 -8.74 18.51 -16.31
CA ARG A 420 -9.59 19.33 -15.45
C ARG A 420 -10.49 18.40 -14.64
N ALA A 421 -10.56 18.62 -13.33
CA ALA A 421 -11.22 17.70 -12.42
C ALA A 421 -12.72 17.56 -12.73
N ALA A 422 -13.15 16.33 -13.04
CA ALA A 422 -14.52 15.86 -12.87
C ALA A 422 -14.68 15.13 -11.53
N ASP A 423 -14.02 15.62 -10.48
CA ASP A 423 -14.21 15.20 -9.10
C ASP A 423 -14.83 16.39 -8.36
N ASN A 424 -16.16 16.38 -8.21
CA ASN A 424 -16.91 17.34 -7.41
C ASN A 424 -16.39 17.36 -5.97
N THR A 425 -15.54 18.33 -5.66
CA THR A 425 -15.31 18.80 -4.29
C THR A 425 -15.69 20.28 -4.28
N PRO A 426 -16.59 20.76 -3.40
CA PRO A 426 -16.87 22.18 -3.30
C PRO A 426 -15.58 22.94 -3.00
N PRO A 427 -15.39 24.15 -3.56
CA PRO A 427 -14.24 24.96 -3.20
C PRO A 427 -14.26 25.20 -1.68
N VAL A 428 -13.11 24.97 -1.05
CA VAL A 428 -12.83 25.42 0.33
C VAL A 428 -13.15 26.92 0.38
N PRO A 429 -14.01 27.39 1.31
CA PRO A 429 -14.26 28.82 1.41
C PRO A 429 -12.94 29.53 1.71
N SER A 430 -12.56 30.43 0.81
CA SER A 430 -11.45 31.35 1.03
C SER A 430 -11.70 32.09 2.34
N PRO A 431 -10.68 32.31 3.21
CA PRO A 431 -10.86 33.13 4.39
C PRO A 431 -11.37 34.51 3.94
N ALA A 432 -12.56 34.85 4.42
CA ALA A 432 -13.20 36.12 4.15
C ALA A 432 -12.25 37.26 4.53
N ARG A 433 -12.08 38.23 3.62
CA ARG A 433 -11.47 39.52 3.97
C ARG A 433 -12.29 40.12 5.13
N PRO A 434 -11.66 40.69 6.15
CA PRO A 434 -12.40 41.35 7.22
C PRO A 434 -13.24 42.48 6.63
N ALA A 435 -14.55 42.42 6.89
CA ALA A 435 -15.47 43.50 6.56
C ALA A 435 -15.04 44.76 7.32
N GLY A 436 -14.81 45.84 6.57
CA GLY A 436 -14.48 47.14 7.13
C GLY A 436 -15.60 47.68 8.00
N ASP A 437 -15.20 48.33 9.08
CA ASP A 437 -16.02 49.00 10.08
C ASP A 437 -17.13 49.87 9.44
N GLY A 438 -18.37 49.51 9.73
CA GLY A 438 -19.52 50.40 9.59
C GLY A 438 -19.70 51.22 10.86
N ARG A 439 -19.29 52.50 10.84
CA ARG A 439 -19.79 53.53 11.75
C ARG A 439 -20.15 54.82 10.99
N ALA A 440 -21.47 55.00 10.89
CA ALA A 440 -22.27 56.23 11.06
C ALA A 440 -21.82 57.59 10.49
N GLY A 441 -22.77 58.26 9.82
CA GLY A 441 -22.81 59.72 9.61
C GLY A 441 -23.44 60.12 8.27
N THR A 442 -24.76 60.00 8.08
CA THR A 442 -25.73 61.12 8.09
C THR A 442 -25.34 62.39 7.33
N GLY A 443 -26.05 62.67 6.24
CA GLY A 443 -26.71 63.98 6.04
C GLY A 443 -26.07 64.97 5.06
N TYR A 444 -26.84 65.28 4.02
CA TYR A 444 -26.86 66.53 3.23
C TYR A 444 -25.64 66.90 2.38
N ASP A 445 -25.78 66.78 1.05
CA ASP A 445 -25.07 67.63 0.10
C ASP A 445 -26.08 68.32 -0.83
N ALA A 446 -26.26 69.62 -0.57
CA ALA A 446 -26.87 70.58 -1.48
C ALA A 446 -25.76 71.20 -2.34
N ALA A 447 -25.99 71.27 -3.65
CA ALA A 447 -25.23 72.13 -4.57
C ALA A 447 -25.37 73.62 -4.13
N PRO A 448 -24.44 74.54 -4.48
CA PRO A 448 -24.20 74.90 -5.88
C PRO A 448 -22.77 75.37 -6.27
N HIS A 449 -22.50 75.29 -7.57
CA HIS A 449 -21.52 76.11 -8.31
C HIS A 449 -21.89 77.62 -8.18
N PRO A 450 -20.95 78.59 -8.23
CA PRO A 450 -20.27 78.93 -9.49
C PRO A 450 -18.83 79.49 -9.35
N ARG A 451 -18.00 79.31 -10.40
CA ARG A 451 -16.89 80.24 -10.69
C ARG A 451 -16.83 80.47 -12.19
N GLY A 452 -17.01 81.73 -12.57
CA GLY A 452 -16.80 82.22 -13.92
C GLY A 452 -15.45 82.93 -14.07
N ARG A 453 -14.97 82.94 -15.32
CA ARG A 453 -14.02 83.85 -16.00
C ARG A 453 -12.58 83.90 -15.43
N ALA A 454 -11.52 83.98 -16.22
CA ALA A 454 -11.31 84.77 -17.43
C ALA A 454 -10.20 84.19 -18.32
N ALA A 455 -10.21 84.61 -19.57
CA ALA A 455 -9.29 84.26 -20.65
C ALA A 455 -8.18 85.30 -20.84
N ALA A 456 -7.00 84.79 -21.27
CA ALA A 456 -6.07 85.28 -22.30
C ALA A 456 -5.42 86.69 -22.13
N PRO A 457 -4.38 87.07 -22.91
CA PRO A 457 -3.91 86.53 -24.21
C PRO A 457 -3.08 85.24 -24.15
#